data_AF-A0A2J6N7Y1-F1
#
_entry.id   AF-A0A2J6N7Y1-F1
#
_cell.length_a   1.000
_cell.length_b   1.000
_cell.length_c   1.000
_cell.angle_alpha   90.00
_cell.angle_beta   90.00
_cell.angle_gamma   90.00
#
_symmetry.space_group_name_H-M   'P 1'
#
loop_
_entity.id
_entity.type
_entity.pdbx_description
1 polymer ?
#
loop_
_entity_poly.entity_id
_entity_poly.type
_entity_poly.pdbx_seq_one_letter_code
_entity_poly.pdbx_strand_id
1 'polypeptide(L)'
;MGDSVGETLEKISEDIYNLKQEIATLKEERIGLIEDLKKIKEEKRNLIESSKSVFEEINKKKDEKNAILEEIKKLKSEKDEIAKKIEELKLVIKRYEELINKTPNGQSLSSLKKRIEQLTWKQQTTPMSIDEEKKLMQEIDRLTQLYNRLKDARDAESKLMEAKAEYTSLKIKFKDIKNSMQEKIKKFESIKKEISSLREKINGISQKIDQANKEITEISNRLNQLKASIDEKYEHLKKLQEESAKIKEEESKKKESEILEKKKKIAEEKLKKKERLTFEDLLALYGEEKDSEG
;
A
#
# COMPACT_ATOMS: atom_id res chain seq x y z
N MET A 1 -57.77 55.31 -3.13
CA MET A 1 -57.43 53.98 -3.71
C MET A 1 -56.01 53.92 -4.26
N GLY A 2 -55.41 55.03 -4.74
CA GLY A 2 -54.01 55.06 -5.20
C GLY A 2 -52.97 54.68 -4.15
N ASP A 3 -53.13 55.11 -2.89
CA ASP A 3 -52.14 54.83 -1.82
C ASP A 3 -52.02 53.34 -1.48
N SER A 4 -53.11 52.57 -1.59
CA SER A 4 -53.12 51.14 -1.25
C SER A 4 -52.41 50.25 -2.28
N VAL A 5 -52.43 50.65 -3.56
CA VAL A 5 -51.73 49.95 -4.66
C VAL A 5 -50.23 50.29 -4.64
N GLY A 6 -49.91 51.54 -4.31
CA GLY A 6 -48.52 51.97 -4.07
C GLY A 6 -47.85 51.16 -2.98
N GLU A 7 -48.49 51.06 -1.80
CA GLU A 7 -47.97 50.27 -0.66
C GLU A 7 -47.80 48.77 -0.98
N THR A 8 -48.65 48.19 -1.83
CA THR A 8 -48.52 46.78 -2.23
C THR A 8 -47.40 46.56 -3.24
N LEU A 9 -47.21 47.45 -4.20
CA LEU A 9 -46.08 47.41 -5.13
C LEU A 9 -44.73 47.64 -4.42
N GLU A 10 -44.71 48.49 -3.40
CA GLU A 10 -43.51 48.77 -2.60
C GLU A 10 -43.08 47.54 -1.79
N LYS A 11 -44.04 46.85 -1.14
CA LYS A 11 -43.80 45.57 -0.46
C LYS A 11 -43.29 44.47 -1.41
N ILE A 12 -43.91 44.31 -2.58
CA ILE A 12 -43.46 43.33 -3.59
C ILE A 12 -42.03 43.67 -4.07
N SER A 13 -41.71 44.95 -4.22
CA SER A 13 -40.36 45.38 -4.60
C SER A 13 -39.32 45.04 -3.52
N GLU A 14 -39.66 45.21 -2.25
CA GLU A 14 -38.82 44.85 -1.10
C GLU A 14 -38.62 43.33 -1.01
N ASP A 15 -39.68 42.53 -1.19
CA ASP A 15 -39.62 41.07 -1.22
C ASP A 15 -38.75 40.56 -2.39
N ILE A 16 -38.86 41.17 -3.58
CA ILE A 16 -38.01 40.86 -4.73
C ILE A 16 -36.54 41.19 -4.41
N TYR A 17 -36.27 42.31 -3.74
CA TYR A 17 -34.91 42.68 -3.35
C TYR A 17 -34.32 41.66 -2.37
N ASN A 18 -35.09 41.29 -1.33
CA ASN A 18 -34.68 40.32 -0.32
C ASN A 18 -34.42 38.93 -0.95
N LEU A 19 -35.30 38.45 -1.82
CA LEU A 19 -35.10 37.19 -2.54
C LEU A 19 -33.85 37.22 -3.42
N LYS A 20 -33.55 38.33 -4.09
CA LYS A 20 -32.32 38.47 -4.89
C LYS A 20 -31.07 38.39 -4.01
N GLN A 21 -31.08 39.02 -2.83
CA GLN A 21 -29.97 38.94 -1.88
C GLN A 21 -29.78 37.51 -1.38
N GLU A 22 -30.86 36.83 -0.97
CA GLU A 22 -30.79 35.44 -0.52
C GLU A 22 -30.28 34.48 -1.62
N ILE A 23 -30.72 34.67 -2.86
CA ILE A 23 -30.21 33.89 -4.00
C ILE A 23 -28.71 34.16 -4.21
N ALA A 24 -28.25 35.40 -4.05
CA ALA A 24 -26.83 35.73 -4.16
C ALA A 24 -26.01 35.03 -3.07
N THR A 25 -26.44 35.07 -1.81
CA THR A 25 -25.75 34.40 -0.70
C THR A 25 -25.71 32.89 -0.87
N LEU A 26 -26.80 32.26 -1.32
CA LEU A 26 -26.85 30.81 -1.57
C LEU A 26 -25.94 30.41 -2.73
N LYS A 27 -25.78 31.28 -3.74
CA LYS A 27 -24.84 31.05 -4.85
C LYS A 27 -23.39 31.12 -4.38
N GLU A 28 -23.05 32.08 -3.53
CA GLU A 28 -21.71 32.18 -2.94
C GLU A 28 -21.38 30.93 -2.11
N GLU A 29 -22.30 30.50 -1.24
CA GLU A 29 -22.14 29.25 -0.48
C GLU A 29 -21.95 28.04 -1.41
N ARG A 30 -22.74 27.96 -2.48
CA ARG A 30 -22.61 26.90 -3.49
C ARG A 30 -21.23 26.92 -4.18
N ILE A 31 -20.69 28.10 -4.49
CA ILE A 31 -19.36 28.23 -5.10
C ILE A 31 -18.28 27.73 -4.12
N GLY A 32 -18.36 28.14 -2.85
CA GLY A 32 -17.43 27.68 -1.81
C GLY A 32 -17.42 26.16 -1.66
N LEU A 33 -18.60 25.54 -1.53
CA LEU A 33 -18.74 24.09 -1.42
C LEU A 33 -18.24 23.34 -2.67
N ILE A 34 -18.39 23.91 -3.87
CA ILE A 34 -17.81 23.33 -5.09
C ILE A 34 -16.28 23.33 -5.02
N GLU A 35 -15.69 24.40 -4.49
CA GLU A 35 -14.24 24.50 -4.34
C GLU A 35 -13.70 23.52 -3.30
N ASP A 36 -14.35 23.40 -2.15
CA ASP A 36 -14.01 22.41 -1.13
C ASP A 36 -14.11 20.98 -1.68
N LEU A 37 -15.17 20.69 -2.42
CA LEU A 37 -15.35 19.39 -3.09
C LEU A 37 -14.25 19.11 -4.13
N LYS A 38 -13.72 20.13 -4.82
CA LYS A 38 -12.56 19.95 -5.71
C LYS A 38 -11.32 19.60 -4.91
N LYS A 39 -11.02 20.33 -3.82
CA LYS A 39 -9.85 20.08 -2.96
C LYS A 39 -9.88 18.67 -2.38
N ILE A 40 -11.00 18.23 -1.80
CA ILE A 40 -11.13 16.89 -1.21
C ILE A 40 -10.99 15.80 -2.28
N LYS A 41 -11.51 16.01 -3.50
CA LYS A 41 -11.33 15.05 -4.60
C LYS A 41 -9.88 14.94 -5.05
N GLU A 42 -9.14 16.05 -5.06
CA GLU A 42 -7.72 16.06 -5.37
C GLU A 42 -6.89 15.36 -4.28
N GLU A 43 -7.15 15.65 -3.01
CA GLU A 43 -6.55 14.95 -1.88
C GLU A 43 -6.81 13.45 -1.93
N LYS A 44 -8.06 13.04 -2.18
CA LYS A 44 -8.43 11.63 -2.36
C LYS A 44 -7.63 10.99 -3.50
N ARG A 45 -7.46 11.67 -4.64
CA ARG A 45 -6.67 11.16 -5.76
C ARG A 45 -5.21 10.95 -5.35
N ASN A 46 -4.61 11.92 -4.66
CA ASN A 46 -3.24 11.85 -4.17
C ASN A 46 -3.06 10.71 -3.14
N LEU A 47 -4.03 10.49 -2.27
CA LEU A 47 -4.05 9.37 -1.33
C LEU A 47 -4.13 8.01 -2.05
N ILE A 48 -4.95 7.90 -3.10
CA ILE A 48 -5.04 6.68 -3.90
C ILE A 48 -3.72 6.39 -4.60
N GLU A 49 -3.07 7.41 -5.17
CA GLU A 49 -1.76 7.26 -5.82
C GLU A 49 -0.68 6.86 -4.82
N SER A 50 -0.66 7.50 -3.65
CA SER A 50 0.22 7.13 -2.54
C SER A 50 -0.01 5.68 -2.10
N SER A 51 -1.27 5.26 -2.00
CA SER A 51 -1.62 3.87 -1.66
C SER A 51 -1.05 2.88 -2.67
N LYS A 52 -1.18 3.15 -3.98
CA LYS A 52 -0.61 2.31 -5.04
C LYS A 52 0.90 2.19 -4.92
N SER A 53 1.60 3.30 -4.71
CA SER A 53 3.05 3.30 -4.51
C SER A 53 3.47 2.45 -3.30
N VAL A 54 2.77 2.58 -2.17
CA VAL A 54 3.05 1.75 -0.99
C VAL A 54 2.75 0.26 -1.24
N PHE A 55 1.71 -0.07 -2.01
CA PHE A 55 1.44 -1.45 -2.41
C PHE A 55 2.57 -2.05 -3.27
N GLU A 56 3.12 -1.28 -4.19
CA GLU A 56 4.28 -1.69 -4.99
C GLU A 56 5.51 -1.94 -4.11
N GLU A 57 5.79 -1.05 -3.15
CA GLU A 57 6.87 -1.24 -2.18
C GLU A 57 6.67 -2.53 -1.36
N ILE A 58 5.44 -2.80 -0.88
CA ILE A 58 5.12 -4.02 -0.16
C ILE A 58 5.38 -5.25 -1.02
N ASN A 59 5.02 -5.23 -2.30
CA ASN A 59 5.24 -6.36 -3.19
C ASN A 59 6.73 -6.59 -3.43
N LYS A 60 7.51 -5.55 -3.72
CA LYS A 60 8.98 -5.64 -3.82
C LYS A 60 9.59 -6.24 -2.54
N LYS A 61 9.16 -5.78 -1.37
CA LYS A 61 9.62 -6.31 -0.08
C LYS A 61 9.19 -7.75 0.17
N LYS A 62 8.03 -8.18 -0.30
CA LYS A 62 7.62 -9.59 -0.24
C LYS A 62 8.50 -10.47 -1.12
N ASP A 63 8.88 -9.99 -2.30
CA ASP A 63 9.76 -10.72 -3.22
C ASP A 63 11.17 -10.85 -2.60
N GLU A 64 11.73 -9.76 -2.07
CA GLU A 64 12.98 -9.78 -1.30
C GLU A 64 12.92 -10.78 -0.14
N LYS A 65 11.82 -10.76 0.63
CA LYS A 65 11.60 -11.68 1.76
C LYS A 65 11.56 -13.13 1.30
N ASN A 66 10.90 -13.42 0.18
CA ASN A 66 10.79 -14.77 -0.36
C ASN A 66 12.14 -15.27 -0.88
N ALA A 67 12.91 -14.42 -1.56
CA ALA A 67 14.27 -14.75 -2.01
C ALA A 67 15.18 -15.11 -0.82
N ILE A 68 15.15 -14.31 0.25
CA ILE A 68 15.92 -14.60 1.47
C ILE A 68 15.45 -15.90 2.13
N LEU A 69 14.14 -16.18 2.12
CA LEU A 69 13.61 -17.44 2.66
C LEU A 69 14.17 -18.65 1.92
N GLU A 70 14.24 -18.59 0.59
CA GLU A 70 14.84 -19.65 -0.23
C GLU A 70 16.35 -19.80 0.03
N GLU A 71 17.09 -18.71 0.19
CA GLU A 71 18.49 -18.77 0.59
C GLU A 71 18.67 -19.42 1.97
N ILE A 72 17.83 -19.08 2.96
CA ILE A 72 17.86 -19.70 4.29
C ILE A 72 17.60 -21.20 4.19
N LYS A 73 16.66 -21.64 3.33
CA LYS A 73 16.39 -23.06 3.11
C LYS A 73 17.60 -23.78 2.52
N LYS A 74 18.27 -23.20 1.53
CA LYS A 74 19.50 -23.77 0.93
C LYS A 74 20.63 -23.87 1.94
N LEU A 75 20.87 -22.81 2.71
CA LEU A 75 21.88 -22.83 3.78
C LEU A 75 21.55 -23.88 4.86
N LYS A 76 20.26 -24.10 5.14
CA LYS A 76 19.83 -25.14 6.07
C LYS A 76 20.15 -26.55 5.54
N SER A 77 19.84 -26.85 4.28
CA SER A 77 20.18 -28.15 3.69
C SER A 77 21.70 -28.39 3.66
N GLU A 78 22.48 -27.39 3.24
CA GLU A 78 23.95 -27.48 3.25
C GLU A 78 24.51 -27.71 4.66
N LYS A 79 23.97 -27.01 5.66
CA LYS A 79 24.33 -27.19 7.06
C LYS A 79 24.05 -28.62 7.54
N ASP A 80 22.89 -29.17 7.20
CA ASP A 80 22.48 -30.50 7.63
C ASP A 80 23.35 -31.59 6.95
N GLU A 81 23.72 -31.40 5.69
CA GLU A 81 24.67 -32.28 4.99
C GLU A 81 26.07 -32.22 5.62
N ILE A 82 26.59 -31.04 5.91
CA ILE A 82 27.89 -30.89 6.58
C ILE A 82 27.85 -31.49 7.98
N ALA A 83 26.75 -31.34 8.72
CA ALA A 83 26.59 -31.95 10.03
C ALA A 83 26.70 -33.48 9.97
N LYS A 84 26.09 -34.12 8.96
CA LYS A 84 26.21 -35.57 8.73
C LYS A 84 27.66 -35.98 8.44
N LYS A 85 28.34 -35.29 7.51
CA LYS A 85 29.75 -35.55 7.18
C LYS A 85 30.67 -35.39 8.39
N ILE A 86 30.43 -34.37 9.22
CA ILE A 86 31.18 -34.16 10.48
C ILE A 86 30.99 -35.36 11.42
N GLU A 87 29.78 -35.90 11.54
CA GLU A 87 29.52 -37.05 12.40
C GLU A 87 30.16 -38.34 11.88
N GLU A 88 30.11 -38.57 10.57
CA GLU A 88 30.82 -39.68 9.90
C GLU A 88 32.34 -39.60 10.14
N LEU A 89 32.93 -38.41 9.96
CA LEU A 89 34.37 -38.21 10.18
C LEU A 89 34.78 -38.41 11.64
N LYS A 90 33.94 -38.05 12.63
CA LYS A 90 34.23 -38.34 14.04
C LYS A 90 34.35 -39.84 14.29
N LEU A 91 33.47 -40.66 13.68
CA LEU A 91 33.54 -42.12 13.81
C LEU A 91 34.82 -42.67 13.17
N VAL A 92 35.20 -42.14 12.00
CA VAL A 92 36.44 -42.52 11.31
C VAL A 92 37.68 -42.16 12.14
N ILE A 93 37.74 -40.93 12.66
CA ILE A 93 38.81 -40.47 13.55
C ILE A 93 38.95 -41.39 14.76
N LYS A 94 37.83 -41.70 15.44
CA LYS A 94 37.83 -42.58 16.60
C LYS A 94 38.36 -43.98 16.27
N ARG A 95 37.98 -44.55 15.12
CA ARG A 95 38.48 -45.87 14.67
C ARG A 95 39.99 -45.85 14.45
N TYR A 96 40.53 -44.81 13.82
CA TYR A 96 41.98 -44.71 13.62
C TYR A 96 42.73 -44.50 14.95
N GLU A 97 42.19 -43.71 15.87
CA GLU A 97 42.78 -43.54 17.21
C GLU A 97 42.81 -44.87 17.99
N GLU A 98 41.75 -45.68 17.92
CA GLU A 98 41.71 -47.01 18.53
C GLU A 98 42.74 -47.98 17.91
N LEU A 99 42.97 -47.92 16.59
CA LEU A 99 43.98 -48.75 15.91
C LEU A 99 45.41 -48.37 16.33
N ILE A 100 45.69 -47.07 16.41
CA ILE A 100 46.99 -46.56 16.83
C ILE A 100 47.27 -46.91 18.30
N ASN A 101 46.30 -46.69 19.19
CA ASN A 101 46.47 -46.96 20.63
C ASN A 101 46.70 -48.44 20.98
N LYS A 102 46.23 -49.38 20.13
CA LYS A 102 46.48 -50.83 20.30
C LYS A 102 47.89 -51.25 19.90
N THR A 103 48.67 -50.36 19.28
CA THR A 103 50.01 -50.67 18.77
C THR A 103 51.07 -50.39 19.85
N PRO A 104 51.99 -51.34 20.15
CA PRO A 104 53.05 -51.12 21.13
C PRO A 104 54.02 -50.02 20.70
N ASN A 105 54.27 -49.05 21.58
CA ASN A 105 55.26 -47.99 21.36
C ASN A 105 56.68 -48.45 21.72
N GLY A 106 57.68 -48.07 20.89
CA GLY A 106 59.10 -48.14 21.27
C GLY A 106 60.06 -48.77 20.25
N GLN A 107 59.59 -49.40 19.18
CA GLN A 107 60.44 -49.98 18.14
C GLN A 107 60.21 -49.30 16.79
N SER A 108 61.30 -48.98 16.06
CA SER A 108 61.17 -48.37 14.74
C SER A 108 60.93 -49.44 13.66
N LEU A 109 60.09 -49.13 12.66
CA LEU A 109 59.90 -49.97 11.46
C LEU A 109 61.23 -50.42 10.85
N SER A 110 62.21 -49.50 10.79
CA SER A 110 63.54 -49.76 10.23
C SER A 110 64.33 -50.76 11.09
N SER A 111 64.33 -50.60 12.41
CA SER A 111 65.01 -51.52 13.33
C SER A 111 64.40 -52.91 13.30
N LEU A 112 63.07 -53.01 13.18
CA LEU A 112 62.38 -54.29 13.14
C LEU A 112 62.62 -55.02 11.81
N LYS A 113 62.57 -54.30 10.69
CA LYS A 113 62.90 -54.84 9.36
C LYS A 113 64.33 -55.40 9.33
N LYS A 114 65.31 -54.63 9.81
CA LYS A 114 66.71 -55.08 9.90
C LYS A 114 66.85 -56.31 10.79
N ARG A 115 66.14 -56.36 11.92
CA ARG A 115 66.18 -57.50 12.84
C ARG A 115 65.57 -58.76 12.22
N ILE A 116 64.44 -58.63 11.52
CA ILE A 116 63.81 -59.73 10.78
C ILE A 116 64.79 -60.24 9.71
N GLU A 117 65.36 -59.36 8.88
CA GLU A 117 66.33 -59.73 7.85
C GLU A 117 67.56 -60.46 8.42
N GLN A 118 68.10 -59.99 9.56
CA GLN A 118 69.22 -60.65 10.25
C GLN A 118 68.87 -62.05 10.77
N LEU A 119 67.68 -62.22 11.36
CA LEU A 119 67.24 -63.51 11.89
C LEU A 119 66.91 -64.50 10.77
N THR A 120 66.30 -64.03 9.68
CA THR A 120 66.05 -64.83 8.47
C THR A 120 67.36 -65.27 7.82
N TRP A 121 68.35 -64.38 7.72
CA TRP A 121 69.68 -64.74 7.22
C TRP A 121 70.36 -65.78 8.13
N LYS A 122 70.26 -65.62 9.46
CA LYS A 122 70.80 -66.58 10.42
C LYS A 122 70.15 -67.96 10.28
N GLN A 123 68.84 -68.02 10.06
CA GLN A 123 68.11 -69.25 9.77
C GLN A 123 68.64 -69.95 8.50
N GLN A 124 68.97 -69.18 7.45
CA GLN A 124 69.44 -69.72 6.17
C GLN A 124 70.91 -70.19 6.19
N THR A 125 71.76 -69.57 7.02
CA THR A 125 73.23 -69.72 6.90
C THR A 125 73.89 -70.45 8.06
N THR A 126 73.18 -70.73 9.15
CA THR A 126 73.75 -71.36 10.35
C THR A 126 73.16 -72.76 10.56
N PRO A 127 73.97 -73.83 10.69
CA PRO A 127 73.45 -75.13 11.13
C PRO A 127 73.03 -75.05 12.61
N MET A 128 71.79 -75.44 12.91
CA MET A 128 71.18 -75.36 14.25
C MET A 128 70.43 -76.66 14.60
N SER A 129 70.11 -76.85 15.88
CA SER A 129 69.17 -77.90 16.29
C SER A 129 67.72 -77.54 15.93
N ILE A 130 66.86 -78.55 15.75
CA ILE A 130 65.44 -78.39 15.40
C ILE A 130 64.70 -77.47 16.40
N ASP A 131 65.03 -77.58 17.70
CA ASP A 131 64.40 -76.75 18.74
C ASP A 131 64.85 -75.28 18.69
N GLU A 132 66.10 -75.01 18.34
CA GLU A 132 66.62 -73.65 18.17
C GLU A 132 66.07 -72.98 16.92
N GLU A 133 65.94 -73.72 15.83
CA GLU A 133 65.30 -73.25 14.60
C GLU A 133 63.83 -72.92 14.83
N LYS A 134 63.10 -73.77 15.58
CA LYS A 134 61.70 -73.52 15.94
C LYS A 134 61.53 -72.25 16.78
N LYS A 135 62.42 -72.01 17.75
CA LYS A 135 62.43 -70.77 18.55
C LYS A 135 62.75 -69.54 17.69
N LEU A 136 63.71 -69.67 16.76
CA LEU A 136 64.06 -68.60 15.82
C LEU A 136 62.88 -68.26 14.91
N MET A 137 62.18 -69.27 14.39
CA MET A 137 61.00 -69.11 13.54
C MET A 137 59.84 -68.42 14.29
N GLN A 138 59.59 -68.79 15.54
CA GLN A 138 58.59 -68.13 16.38
C GLN A 138 58.92 -66.66 16.63
N GLU A 139 60.20 -66.32 16.84
CA GLU A 139 60.64 -64.95 17.02
C GLU A 139 60.53 -64.12 15.73
N ILE A 140 60.87 -64.71 14.57
CA ILE A 140 60.68 -64.07 13.26
C ILE A 140 59.19 -63.80 13.00
N ASP A 141 58.31 -64.76 13.27
CA ASP A 141 56.86 -64.59 13.12
C ASP A 141 56.33 -63.48 14.04
N ARG A 142 56.74 -63.48 15.31
CA ARG A 142 56.38 -62.43 16.27
C ARG A 142 56.83 -61.03 15.81
N LEU A 143 58.09 -60.90 15.37
CA LEU A 143 58.62 -59.64 14.87
C LEU A 143 57.95 -59.20 13.57
N THR A 144 57.58 -60.14 12.70
CA THR A 144 56.86 -59.87 11.45
C THR A 144 55.43 -59.39 11.73
N GLN A 145 54.72 -60.02 12.66
CA GLN A 145 53.40 -59.56 13.11
C GLN A 145 53.48 -58.17 13.74
N LEU A 146 54.51 -57.91 14.55
CA LEU A 146 54.73 -56.58 15.12
C LEU A 146 55.08 -55.53 14.05
N TYR A 147 55.87 -55.89 13.04
CA TYR A 147 56.20 -55.02 11.91
C TYR A 147 54.94 -54.61 11.13
N ASN A 148 54.09 -55.58 10.81
CA ASN A 148 52.85 -55.32 10.08
C ASN A 148 51.90 -54.44 10.91
N ARG A 149 51.72 -54.71 12.20
CA ARG A 149 50.91 -53.85 13.08
C ARG A 149 51.44 -52.43 13.14
N LEU A 150 52.77 -52.25 13.22
CA LEU A 150 53.38 -50.92 13.28
C LEU A 150 53.31 -50.18 11.93
N LYS A 151 53.35 -50.91 10.81
CA LYS A 151 53.08 -50.38 9.47
C LYS A 151 51.63 -49.89 9.36
N ASP A 152 50.66 -50.74 9.72
CA ASP A 152 49.23 -50.41 9.66
C ASP A 152 48.89 -49.22 10.56
N ALA A 153 49.53 -49.12 11.74
CA ALA A 153 49.38 -47.97 12.64
C ALA A 153 49.92 -46.67 12.03
N ARG A 154 51.04 -46.73 11.32
CA ARG A 154 51.60 -45.56 10.63
C ARG A 154 50.74 -45.11 9.45
N ASP A 155 50.20 -46.06 8.69
CA ASP A 155 49.25 -45.75 7.62
C ASP A 155 47.93 -45.18 8.18
N ALA A 156 47.48 -45.68 9.34
CA ALA A 156 46.34 -45.14 10.09
C ALA A 156 46.61 -43.73 10.63
N GLU A 157 47.84 -43.42 11.05
CA GLU A 157 48.24 -42.08 11.53
C GLU A 157 48.18 -41.04 10.42
N SER A 158 48.64 -41.38 9.20
CA SER A 158 48.49 -40.51 8.03
C SER A 158 47.03 -40.22 7.72
N LYS A 159 46.20 -41.28 7.66
CA LYS A 159 44.75 -41.14 7.41
C LYS A 159 44.01 -40.39 8.52
N LEU A 160 44.46 -40.55 9.77
CA LEU A 160 43.96 -39.78 10.91
C LEU A 160 44.25 -38.30 10.76
N MET A 161 45.45 -37.94 10.31
CA MET A 161 45.83 -36.55 10.07
C MET A 161 44.97 -35.92 8.96
N GLU A 162 44.77 -36.64 7.85
CA GLU A 162 43.88 -36.23 6.77
C GLU A 162 42.43 -36.04 7.25
N ALA A 163 41.88 -37.02 7.98
CA ALA A 163 40.52 -36.96 8.52
C ALA A 163 40.36 -35.81 9.53
N LYS A 164 41.37 -35.53 10.37
CA LYS A 164 41.37 -34.39 11.30
C LYS A 164 41.42 -33.05 10.56
N ALA A 165 42.19 -32.95 9.48
CA ALA A 165 42.23 -31.76 8.64
C ALA A 165 40.87 -31.52 7.96
N GLU A 166 40.27 -32.56 7.37
CA GLU A 166 38.95 -32.48 6.75
C GLU A 166 37.87 -32.09 7.77
N TYR A 167 37.85 -32.75 8.94
CA TYR A 167 36.94 -32.42 10.04
C TYR A 167 37.04 -30.94 10.44
N THR A 168 38.27 -30.43 10.57
CA THR A 168 38.50 -29.02 10.94
C THR A 168 37.97 -28.09 9.85
N SER A 169 38.22 -28.40 8.58
CA SER A 169 37.73 -27.61 7.45
C SER A 169 36.19 -27.57 7.38
N LEU A 170 35.53 -28.71 7.60
CA LEU A 170 34.07 -28.79 7.62
C LEU A 170 33.48 -28.08 8.83
N LYS A 171 34.16 -28.11 9.98
CA LYS A 171 33.74 -27.37 11.18
C LYS A 171 33.79 -25.86 10.97
N ILE A 172 34.78 -25.36 10.24
CA ILE A 172 34.86 -23.94 9.84
C ILE A 172 33.70 -23.61 8.91
N LYS A 173 33.51 -24.38 7.82
CA LYS A 173 32.37 -24.20 6.89
C LYS A 173 31.02 -24.22 7.60
N PHE A 174 30.83 -25.13 8.55
CA PHE A 174 29.61 -25.20 9.36
C PHE A 174 29.36 -23.92 10.16
N LYS A 175 30.42 -23.36 10.77
CA LYS A 175 30.34 -22.10 11.51
C LYS A 175 30.01 -20.93 10.58
N ASP A 176 30.62 -20.88 9.41
CA ASP A 176 30.37 -19.83 8.42
C ASP A 176 28.94 -19.87 7.89
N ILE A 177 28.42 -21.05 7.56
CA ILE A 177 27.02 -21.24 7.16
C ILE A 177 26.08 -20.82 8.30
N LYS A 178 26.39 -21.21 9.54
CA LYS A 178 25.59 -20.79 10.71
C LYS A 178 25.55 -19.27 10.85
N ASN A 179 26.68 -18.59 10.68
CA ASN A 179 26.76 -17.13 10.76
C ASN A 179 25.98 -16.47 9.62
N SER A 180 26.20 -16.91 8.38
CA SER A 180 25.46 -16.42 7.19
C SER A 180 23.95 -16.61 7.36
N MET A 181 23.53 -17.78 7.86
CA MET A 181 22.12 -18.06 8.13
C MET A 181 21.55 -17.11 9.19
N GLN A 182 22.28 -16.81 10.26
CA GLN A 182 21.85 -15.84 11.28
C GLN A 182 21.70 -14.43 10.71
N GLU A 183 22.62 -13.99 9.85
CA GLU A 183 22.50 -12.69 9.17
C GLU A 183 21.28 -12.63 8.25
N LYS A 184 21.04 -13.68 7.48
CA LYS A 184 19.86 -13.77 6.60
C LYS A 184 18.56 -13.79 7.40
N ILE A 185 18.52 -14.48 8.54
CA ILE A 185 17.36 -14.46 9.46
C ILE A 185 17.12 -13.04 9.99
N LYS A 186 18.16 -12.31 10.40
CA LYS A 186 18.01 -10.91 10.84
C LYS A 186 17.44 -10.03 9.73
N LYS A 187 17.93 -10.17 8.49
CA LYS A 187 17.39 -9.45 7.32
C LYS A 187 15.94 -9.83 7.03
N PHE A 188 15.59 -11.11 7.15
CA PHE A 188 14.21 -11.58 7.00
C PHE A 188 13.28 -10.93 8.03
N GLU A 189 13.71 -10.85 9.29
CA GLU A 189 12.95 -10.20 10.36
C GLU A 189 12.81 -8.68 10.15
N SER A 190 13.86 -8.00 9.67
CA SER A 190 13.78 -6.56 9.37
C SER A 190 12.79 -6.29 8.24
N ILE A 191 12.84 -7.05 7.15
CA ILE A 191 11.89 -6.92 6.03
C ILE A 191 10.47 -7.22 6.50
N LYS A 192 10.27 -8.22 7.37
CA LYS A 192 8.96 -8.51 7.95
C LYS A 192 8.41 -7.30 8.72
N LYS A 193 9.25 -6.62 9.51
CA LYS A 193 8.87 -5.40 10.22
C LYS A 193 8.56 -4.24 9.27
N GLU A 194 9.37 -4.05 8.23
CA GLU A 194 9.13 -3.05 7.18
C GLU A 194 7.76 -3.29 6.52
N ILE A 195 7.45 -4.52 6.10
CA ILE A 195 6.15 -4.88 5.51
C ILE A 195 5.01 -4.57 6.47
N SER A 196 5.15 -4.88 7.76
CA SER A 196 4.12 -4.55 8.76
C SER A 196 3.90 -3.04 8.86
N SER A 197 4.96 -2.23 8.92
CA SER A 197 4.83 -0.77 8.97
C SER A 197 4.19 -0.19 7.71
N LEU A 198 4.50 -0.74 6.53
CA LEU A 198 3.86 -0.32 5.27
C LEU A 198 2.37 -0.68 5.24
N ARG A 199 1.98 -1.82 5.83
CA ARG A 199 0.54 -2.17 5.97
C ARG A 199 -0.19 -1.21 6.89
N GLU A 200 0.43 -0.78 7.99
CA GLU A 200 -0.14 0.24 8.86
C GLU A 200 -0.33 1.57 8.12
N LYS A 201 0.65 1.98 7.30
CA LYS A 201 0.50 3.15 6.42
C LYS A 201 -0.68 3.00 5.46
N ILE A 202 -0.85 1.84 4.82
CA ILE A 202 -1.99 1.57 3.94
C ILE A 202 -3.32 1.66 4.70
N ASN A 203 -3.40 1.07 5.90
CA ASN A 203 -4.61 1.16 6.70
C ASN A 203 -4.95 2.62 7.04
N GLY A 204 -3.95 3.42 7.41
CA GLY A 204 -4.14 4.86 7.65
C GLY A 204 -4.57 5.63 6.41
N ILE A 205 -4.01 5.32 5.24
CA ILE A 205 -4.43 5.91 3.96
C ILE A 205 -5.87 5.50 3.62
N SER A 206 -6.24 4.23 3.83
CA SER A 206 -7.60 3.73 3.60
C SER A 206 -8.62 4.48 4.46
N GLN A 207 -8.33 4.68 5.74
CA GLN A 207 -9.19 5.45 6.63
C GLN A 207 -9.37 6.90 6.16
N LYS A 208 -8.29 7.54 5.69
CA LYS A 208 -8.38 8.90 5.11
C LYS A 208 -9.22 8.93 3.83
N ILE A 209 -9.10 7.92 2.97
CA ILE A 209 -9.93 7.79 1.77
C ILE A 209 -11.41 7.62 2.15
N ASP A 210 -11.71 6.80 3.14
CA ASP A 210 -13.08 6.60 3.63
C ASP A 210 -13.67 7.89 4.21
N GLN A 211 -12.86 8.66 4.95
CA GLN A 211 -13.26 9.97 5.46
C GLN A 211 -13.53 10.95 4.32
N ALA A 212 -12.63 11.06 3.34
CA ALA A 212 -12.83 11.90 2.16
C ALA A 212 -14.08 11.49 1.37
N ASN A 213 -14.40 10.19 1.28
CA ASN A 213 -15.63 9.72 0.65
C ASN A 213 -16.88 10.23 1.38
N LYS A 214 -16.90 10.17 2.72
CA LYS A 214 -18.01 10.69 3.52
C LYS A 214 -18.21 12.18 3.31
N GLU A 215 -17.12 12.95 3.39
CA GLU A 215 -17.15 14.40 3.18
C GLU A 215 -17.64 14.76 1.77
N ILE A 216 -17.18 14.03 0.74
CA ILE A 216 -17.67 14.21 -0.64
C ILE A 216 -19.18 13.97 -0.72
N THR A 217 -19.69 12.91 -0.08
CA THR A 217 -21.13 12.60 -0.07
C THR A 217 -21.93 13.68 0.65
N GLU A 218 -21.46 14.14 1.82
CA GLU A 218 -22.11 15.21 2.59
C GLU A 218 -22.16 16.53 1.80
N ILE A 219 -21.04 16.96 1.23
CA ILE A 219 -20.99 18.18 0.42
C ILE A 219 -21.87 18.04 -0.83
N SER A 220 -21.87 16.87 -1.48
CA SER A 220 -22.73 16.62 -2.64
C SER A 220 -24.21 16.73 -2.29
N ASN A 221 -24.62 16.21 -1.13
CA ASN A 221 -25.99 16.33 -0.64
C ASN A 221 -26.36 17.79 -0.34
N ARG A 222 -25.47 18.54 0.32
CA ARG A 222 -25.67 19.97 0.59
C ARG A 222 -25.76 20.80 -0.69
N LEU A 223 -24.93 20.50 -1.68
CA LEU A 223 -24.99 21.12 -3.00
C LEU A 223 -26.33 20.87 -3.72
N ASN A 224 -26.87 19.66 -3.61
CA ASN A 224 -28.19 19.34 -4.16
C ASN A 224 -29.31 20.10 -3.44
N GLN A 225 -29.26 20.20 -2.11
CA GLN A 225 -30.22 20.98 -1.32
C GLN A 225 -30.15 22.47 -1.65
N LEU A 226 -28.94 23.05 -1.73
CA LEU A 226 -28.73 24.44 -2.13
C LEU A 226 -29.26 24.70 -3.53
N LYS A 227 -29.02 23.78 -4.47
CA LYS A 227 -29.57 23.88 -5.83
C LYS A 227 -31.09 23.95 -5.80
N ALA A 228 -31.75 23.03 -5.08
CA ALA A 228 -33.21 23.02 -4.95
C ALA A 228 -33.73 24.32 -4.33
N SER A 229 -33.10 24.81 -3.26
CA SER A 229 -33.50 26.06 -2.60
C SER A 229 -33.32 27.29 -3.51
N ILE A 230 -32.24 27.33 -4.29
CA ILE A 230 -32.01 28.39 -5.29
C ILE A 230 -33.10 28.33 -6.36
N ASP A 231 -33.42 27.15 -6.88
CA ASP A 231 -34.43 26.96 -7.92
C ASP A 231 -35.84 27.37 -7.41
N GLU A 232 -36.20 26.99 -6.18
CA GLU A 232 -37.45 27.40 -5.52
C GLU A 232 -37.55 28.92 -5.34
N LYS A 233 -36.48 29.57 -4.87
CA LYS A 233 -36.45 31.03 -4.71
C LYS A 233 -36.53 31.75 -6.06
N TYR A 234 -35.94 31.19 -7.12
CA TYR A 234 -36.08 31.73 -8.48
C TYR A 234 -37.51 31.65 -8.99
N GLU A 235 -38.20 30.52 -8.78
CA GLU A 235 -39.62 30.38 -9.11
C GLU A 235 -40.49 31.36 -8.32
N HIS A 236 -40.21 31.57 -7.04
CA HIS A 236 -40.93 32.56 -6.23
C HIS A 236 -40.69 33.99 -6.73
N LEU A 237 -39.43 34.33 -7.04
CA LEU A 237 -39.07 35.62 -7.60
C LEU A 237 -39.77 35.88 -8.94
N LYS A 238 -39.88 34.86 -9.80
CA LYS A 238 -40.60 34.95 -11.07
C LYS A 238 -42.09 35.23 -10.86
N LYS A 239 -42.74 34.53 -9.92
CA LYS A 239 -44.16 34.76 -9.57
C LYS A 239 -44.41 36.19 -9.07
N LEU A 240 -43.57 36.69 -8.16
CA LEU A 240 -43.69 38.07 -7.65
C LEU A 240 -43.47 39.12 -8.74
N GLN A 241 -42.57 38.85 -9.69
CA GLN A 241 -42.37 39.73 -10.86
C GLN A 241 -43.60 39.75 -11.77
N GLU A 242 -44.21 38.59 -12.04
CA GLU A 242 -45.44 38.48 -12.81
C GLU A 242 -46.62 39.19 -12.10
N GLU A 243 -46.76 39.04 -10.78
CA GLU A 243 -47.76 39.74 -9.97
C GLU A 243 -47.56 41.25 -9.99
N SER A 244 -46.33 41.73 -9.80
CA SER A 244 -46.01 43.15 -9.90
C SER A 244 -46.34 43.72 -11.28
N ALA A 245 -46.04 42.97 -12.35
CA ALA A 245 -46.34 43.37 -13.72
C ALA A 245 -47.86 43.49 -13.95
N LYS A 246 -48.65 42.50 -13.50
CA LYS A 246 -50.12 42.53 -13.59
C LYS A 246 -50.71 43.71 -12.83
N ILE A 247 -50.26 43.96 -11.60
CA ILE A 247 -50.75 45.09 -10.79
C ILE A 247 -50.45 46.42 -11.49
N LYS A 248 -49.24 46.59 -12.06
CA LYS A 248 -48.88 47.80 -12.82
C LYS A 248 -49.72 47.98 -14.08
N GLU A 249 -50.02 46.89 -14.79
CA GLU A 249 -50.85 46.92 -16.00
C GLU A 249 -52.33 47.23 -15.67
N GLU A 250 -52.87 46.66 -14.59
CA GLU A 250 -54.20 46.99 -14.08
C GLU A 250 -54.28 48.45 -13.61
N GLU A 251 -53.22 48.96 -12.97
CA GLU A 251 -53.12 50.35 -12.54
C GLU A 251 -53.03 51.30 -13.75
N SER A 252 -52.26 50.96 -14.78
CA SER A 252 -52.18 51.76 -16.02
C SER A 252 -53.51 51.78 -16.75
N LYS A 253 -54.18 50.63 -16.89
CA LYS A 253 -55.52 50.53 -17.49
C LYS A 253 -56.57 51.33 -16.71
N LYS A 254 -56.53 51.30 -15.37
CA LYS A 254 -57.41 52.14 -14.53
C LYS A 254 -57.12 53.63 -14.67
N LYS A 255 -55.84 54.02 -14.72
CA LYS A 255 -55.47 55.43 -14.95
C LYS A 255 -55.91 55.89 -16.33
N GLU A 256 -55.74 55.06 -17.36
CA GLU A 256 -56.21 55.34 -18.72
C GLU A 256 -57.73 55.48 -18.79
N SER A 257 -58.48 54.57 -18.15
CA SER A 257 -59.95 54.65 -18.11
C SER A 257 -60.46 55.85 -17.29
N GLU A 258 -59.83 56.20 -16.18
CA GLU A 258 -60.15 57.41 -15.41
C GLU A 258 -59.85 58.70 -16.21
N ILE A 259 -58.75 58.72 -16.96
CA ILE A 259 -58.41 59.84 -17.85
C ILE A 259 -59.43 59.93 -18.99
N LEU A 260 -59.83 58.79 -19.57
CA LEU A 260 -60.84 58.72 -20.62
C LEU A 260 -62.21 59.17 -20.11
N GLU A 261 -62.63 58.75 -18.90
CA GLU A 261 -63.87 59.21 -18.27
C GLU A 261 -63.86 60.71 -17.96
N LYS A 262 -62.75 61.26 -17.46
CA LYS A 262 -62.61 62.70 -17.23
C LYS A 262 -62.71 63.46 -18.55
N LYS A 263 -62.07 62.96 -19.62
CA LYS A 263 -62.19 63.54 -20.97
C LYS A 263 -63.62 63.43 -21.52
N LYS A 264 -64.31 62.29 -21.32
CA LYS A 264 -65.74 62.11 -21.67
C LYS A 264 -66.63 63.11 -20.93
N LYS A 265 -66.48 63.27 -19.62
CA LYS A 265 -67.26 64.24 -18.82
C LYS A 265 -67.05 65.68 -19.28
N ILE A 266 -65.81 66.08 -19.55
CA ILE A 266 -65.49 67.42 -20.08
C ILE A 266 -66.14 67.62 -21.47
N ALA A 267 -66.09 66.60 -22.32
CA ALA A 267 -66.72 66.65 -23.65
C ALA A 267 -68.26 66.69 -23.57
N GLU A 268 -68.89 65.96 -22.63
CA GLU A 268 -70.33 66.02 -22.35
C GLU A 268 -70.76 67.38 -21.81
N GLU A 269 -69.96 68.00 -20.94
CA GLU A 269 -70.24 69.35 -20.42
C GLU A 269 -70.14 70.42 -21.52
N LYS A 270 -69.16 70.32 -22.43
CA LYS A 270 -69.06 71.17 -23.63
C LYS A 270 -70.25 70.97 -24.58
N LEU A 271 -70.71 69.73 -24.75
CA LEU A 271 -71.89 69.38 -25.54
C LEU A 271 -73.17 69.99 -24.95
N LYS A 272 -73.36 69.90 -23.62
CA LYS A 272 -74.50 70.51 -22.91
C LYS A 272 -74.50 72.04 -22.98
N LYS A 273 -73.32 72.66 -23.02
CA LYS A 273 -73.14 74.12 -23.14
C LYS A 273 -73.20 74.66 -24.59
N LYS A 274 -73.39 73.79 -25.60
CA LYS A 274 -73.37 74.13 -27.05
C LYS A 274 -72.07 74.81 -27.51
N GLU A 275 -70.95 74.50 -26.88
CA GLU A 275 -69.63 74.98 -27.28
C GLU A 275 -69.07 74.10 -28.43
N ARG A 276 -68.13 74.62 -29.23
CA ARG A 276 -67.51 73.84 -30.33
C ARG A 276 -66.68 72.69 -29.75
N LEU A 277 -67.03 71.43 -30.07
CA LEU A 277 -66.22 70.27 -29.72
C LEU A 277 -64.96 70.19 -30.58
N THR A 278 -63.84 69.81 -29.96
CA THR A 278 -62.60 69.49 -30.68
C THR A 278 -62.60 68.04 -31.17
N PHE A 279 -61.71 67.70 -32.12
CA PHE A 279 -61.60 66.34 -32.66
C PHE A 279 -61.31 65.31 -31.55
N GLU A 280 -60.49 65.67 -30.56
CA GLU A 280 -60.19 64.84 -29.39
C GLU A 280 -61.40 64.66 -28.46
N ASP A 281 -62.28 65.67 -28.31
CA ASP A 281 -63.52 65.57 -27.52
C ASP A 281 -64.54 64.62 -28.18
N LEU A 282 -64.63 64.63 -29.52
CA LEU A 282 -65.46 63.70 -30.29
C LEU A 282 -64.93 62.26 -30.23
N LEU A 283 -63.60 62.10 -30.32
CA LEU A 283 -62.94 60.80 -30.20
C LEU A 283 -63.13 60.20 -28.80
N ALA A 284 -63.08 61.02 -27.74
CA ALA A 284 -63.33 60.55 -26.37
C ALA A 284 -64.79 60.14 -26.14
N LEU A 285 -65.78 60.82 -26.75
CA LEU A 285 -67.21 60.52 -26.60
C LEU A 285 -67.68 59.30 -27.39
N TYR A 286 -67.19 59.14 -28.63
CA TYR A 286 -67.67 58.13 -29.58
C TYR A 286 -66.64 57.04 -29.90
N GLY A 287 -65.39 57.21 -29.49
CA GLY A 287 -64.35 56.21 -29.63
C GLY A 287 -64.39 55.22 -28.48
N GLU A 288 -65.16 54.15 -28.63
CA GLU A 288 -64.73 52.80 -28.27
C GLU A 288 -65.64 51.77 -28.92
N GLU A 289 -65.17 51.19 -30.03
CA GLU A 289 -65.56 49.86 -30.55
C GLU A 289 -64.63 49.51 -31.71
N LYS A 290 -63.41 49.07 -31.39
CA LYS A 290 -62.58 48.19 -32.24
C LYS A 290 -61.44 47.70 -31.35
N ASP A 291 -61.72 46.64 -30.60
CA ASP A 291 -60.79 45.57 -30.21
C ASP A 291 -61.55 44.53 -29.36
N SER A 292 -62.65 44.03 -29.94
CA SER A 292 -63.38 42.87 -29.43
C SER A 292 -63.72 41.93 -30.59
N GLU A 293 -62.73 41.63 -31.43
CA GLU A 293 -62.69 40.47 -32.33
C GLU A 293 -61.24 40.27 -32.81
N GLY A 294 -60.57 39.22 -32.32
CA GLY A 294 -59.21 38.83 -32.70
C GLY A 294 -58.44 38.11 -31.60
#